data_AF-A0A0F9F0D2-F1
#
_entry.id   AF-A0A0F9F0D2-F1
#
_cell.length_a   1.000
_cell.length_b   1.000
_cell.length_c   1.000
_cell.angle_alpha   90.00
_cell.angle_beta   90.00
_cell.angle_gamma   90.00
#
_symmetry.space_group_name_H-M   'P 1'
#
loop_
_entity.id
_entity.type
_entity.pdbx_description
1 polymer ?
#
loop_
_entity_poly.entity_id
_entity_poly.type
_entity_poly.pdbx_seq_one_letter_code
_entity_poly.pdbx_strand_id
1 'polypeptide(L)'
;MTPNEKLATQMSKFFADPLGYVMFVFPWDTDPLIQQVPLIGEYKTRFPNCKYGPDKWACEFLDQLGEEIKKRKFDGKKSVAPIRFSTASGHGIGKSALVGIAAP
;
A
#
# COMPACT_ATOMS: atom_id res chain seq x y z
N MET A 1 -22.24 -12.85 11.03
CA MET A 1 -21.02 -12.36 10.37
C MET A 1 -19.81 -12.74 11.21
N THR A 2 -19.01 -13.68 10.75
CA THR A 2 -17.81 -14.19 11.44
C THR A 2 -16.68 -13.15 11.45
N PRO A 3 -15.67 -13.27 12.33
CA PRO A 3 -14.51 -12.39 12.31
C PRO A 3 -13.81 -12.34 10.94
N ASN A 4 -13.73 -13.48 10.25
CA ASN A 4 -13.13 -13.59 8.91
C ASN A 4 -13.97 -12.87 7.83
N GLU A 5 -15.30 -12.92 7.91
CA GLU A 5 -16.18 -12.18 7.00
C GLU A 5 -16.08 -10.66 7.19
N LYS A 6 -15.90 -10.20 8.44
CA LYS A 6 -15.66 -8.78 8.74
C LYS A 6 -14.30 -8.33 8.17
N LEU A 7 -13.25 -9.14 8.33
CA LEU A 7 -11.93 -8.89 7.75
C LEU A 7 -12.01 -8.81 6.23
N ALA A 8 -12.66 -9.78 5.58
CA ALA A 8 -12.84 -9.81 4.13
C ALA A 8 -13.60 -8.58 3.60
N THR A 9 -14.63 -8.13 4.34
CA THR A 9 -15.40 -6.92 3.99
C THR A 9 -14.59 -5.64 4.17
N GLN A 10 -13.62 -5.60 5.09
CA GLN A 10 -12.70 -4.47 5.22
C GLN A 10 -11.61 -4.51 4.16
N MET A 11 -11.06 -5.69 3.86
CA MET A 11 -10.06 -5.88 2.81
C MET A 11 -10.60 -5.53 1.42
N SER A 12 -11.88 -5.81 1.13
CA SER A 12 -12.50 -5.46 -0.16
C SER A 12 -12.52 -3.96 -0.43
N LYS A 13 -12.50 -3.11 0.61
CA LYS A 13 -12.45 -1.65 0.46
C LYS A 13 -11.11 -1.15 -0.09
N PHE A 14 -10.03 -1.92 0.10
CA PHE A 14 -8.69 -1.56 -0.36
C PHE A 14 -8.35 -2.13 -1.73
N PHE A 15 -9.31 -2.74 -2.43
CA PHE A 15 -9.09 -3.40 -3.73
C PHE A 15 -8.34 -2.51 -4.74
N ALA A 16 -8.61 -1.20 -4.72
CA ALA A 16 -7.96 -0.23 -5.58
C ALA A 16 -7.25 0.89 -4.79
N ASP A 17 -6.95 0.64 -3.51
CA ASP A 17 -6.22 1.54 -2.61
C ASP A 17 -5.10 0.78 -1.89
N PRO A 18 -4.01 0.46 -2.61
CA PRO A 18 -2.88 -0.29 -2.03
C PRO A 18 -2.16 0.49 -0.93
N LEU A 19 -2.15 1.84 -0.97
CA LEU A 19 -1.62 2.65 0.14
C LEU A 19 -2.48 2.48 1.39
N GLY A 20 -3.81 2.52 1.25
CA GLY A 20 -4.74 2.22 2.35
C GLY A 20 -4.54 0.82 2.93
N TYR A 21 -4.28 -0.18 2.09
CA TYR A 21 -3.97 -1.55 2.54
C TYR A 21 -2.69 -1.61 3.38
N VAL A 22 -1.60 -1.00 2.91
CA VAL A 22 -0.30 -0.97 3.61
C VAL A 22 -0.43 -0.23 4.95
N MET A 23 -1.18 0.86 5.00
CA MET A 23 -1.44 1.59 6.25
C MET A 23 -2.34 0.81 7.22
N PHE A 24 -3.17 -0.11 6.72
CA PHE A 24 -4.08 -0.92 7.53
C PHE A 24 -3.42 -2.19 8.10
N VAL A 25 -2.58 -2.87 7.32
CA VAL A 25 -2.04 -4.19 7.70
C VAL A 25 -0.80 -4.11 8.58
N PHE A 26 0.04 -3.09 8.38
CA PHE A 26 1.30 -2.99 9.10
C PHE A 26 1.16 -2.23 10.43
N PRO A 27 1.83 -2.69 11.51
CA PRO A 27 1.71 -2.11 12.84
C PRO A 27 2.59 -0.86 13.04
N TRP A 28 2.31 0.21 12.28
CA TRP A 28 3.12 1.44 12.24
C TRP A 28 3.33 2.13 13.59
N ASP A 29 2.42 1.94 14.54
CA ASP A 29 2.48 2.59 15.85
C ASP A 29 3.21 1.75 16.91
N THR A 30 3.38 0.43 16.70
CA THR A 30 3.93 -0.48 17.72
C THR A 30 5.22 -1.17 17.31
N ASP A 31 5.54 -1.27 16.02
CA ASP A 31 6.76 -1.93 15.55
C ASP A 31 7.87 -0.91 15.25
N PRO A 32 8.91 -0.79 16.09
CA PRO A 32 9.98 0.17 15.89
C PRO A 32 10.84 -0.12 14.65
N LEU A 33 10.82 -1.34 14.09
CA LEU A 33 11.60 -1.69 12.91
C LEU A 33 11.09 -0.95 11.66
N ILE A 34 9.80 -0.68 11.59
CA ILE A 34 9.18 0.03 10.46
C ILE A 34 8.97 1.53 10.72
N GLN A 35 9.25 2.02 11.94
CA GLN A 35 9.18 3.43 12.33
C GLN A 35 10.42 4.23 11.89
N GLN A 36 10.81 4.11 10.62
CA GLN A 36 12.03 4.74 10.10
C GLN A 36 11.82 6.22 9.74
N VAL A 37 10.67 6.54 9.15
CA VAL A 37 10.35 7.90 8.68
C VAL A 37 8.93 8.30 9.09
N PRO A 38 8.68 9.55 9.51
CA PRO A 38 7.34 10.03 9.78
C PRO A 38 6.58 10.28 8.48
N LEU A 39 5.26 10.12 8.52
CA LEU A 39 4.39 10.56 7.44
C LEU A 39 4.42 12.09 7.33
N ILE A 40 4.47 12.59 6.10
CA ILE A 40 4.56 14.02 5.80
C ILE A 40 3.55 14.44 4.74
N GLY A 41 3.26 15.75 4.69
CA GLY A 41 2.40 16.36 3.67
C GLY A 41 0.97 15.80 3.66
N GLU A 42 0.44 15.57 2.47
CA GLU A 42 -0.92 15.05 2.25
C GLU A 42 -1.15 13.67 2.87
N TYR A 43 -0.13 12.84 2.97
CA TYR A 43 -0.22 11.52 3.58
C TYR A 43 -0.44 11.58 5.09
N LYS A 44 0.16 12.58 5.77
CA LYS A 44 -0.12 12.80 7.20
C LYS A 44 -1.55 13.26 7.44
N THR A 45 -2.10 14.08 6.54
CA THR A 45 -3.50 14.51 6.59
C THR A 45 -4.46 13.35 6.29
N ARG A 46 -4.09 12.47 5.35
CA ARG A 46 -4.88 11.28 5.01
C ARG A 46 -4.90 10.22 6.12
N PHE A 47 -3.78 10.07 6.84
CA PHE A 47 -3.63 9.13 7.96
C PHE A 47 -3.29 9.86 9.27
N PRO A 48 -4.23 10.63 9.86
CA PRO A 48 -3.94 11.48 11.01
C PRO A 48 -3.49 10.68 12.23
N ASN A 49 -4.04 9.48 12.41
CA ASN A 49 -3.78 8.60 13.55
C ASN A 49 -2.44 7.87 13.49
N CYS A 50 -1.76 7.84 12.33
CA CYS A 50 -0.48 7.15 12.18
C CYS A 50 0.65 8.17 12.18
N LYS A 51 1.63 8.02 13.09
CA LYS A 51 2.81 8.90 13.11
C LYS A 51 3.82 8.53 12.02
N TYR A 52 3.98 7.23 11.81
CA TYR A 52 4.90 6.64 10.85
C TYR A 52 4.13 5.98 9.72
N GLY A 53 4.83 5.75 8.61
CA GLY A 53 4.29 5.14 7.41
C GLY A 53 5.39 4.91 6.40
N PRO A 54 5.03 4.48 5.17
CA PRO A 54 5.97 4.41 4.07
C PRO A 54 6.61 5.79 3.82
N ASP A 55 7.81 5.81 3.25
CA ASP A 55 8.40 7.07 2.82
C ASP A 55 7.52 7.74 1.73
N LYS A 56 7.72 9.05 1.53
CA LYS A 56 6.91 9.84 0.59
C LYS A 56 6.90 9.21 -0.81
N TRP A 57 8.05 8.72 -1.24
CA TRP A 57 8.20 8.09 -2.54
C TRP A 57 7.39 6.78 -2.67
N ALA A 58 7.43 5.91 -1.65
CA ALA A 58 6.61 4.71 -1.60
C ALA A 58 5.12 5.03 -1.54
N CYS A 59 4.73 6.08 -0.82
CA CYS A 59 3.34 6.56 -0.80
C CYS A 59 2.88 6.98 -2.21
N GLU A 60 3.68 7.79 -2.91
CA GLU A 60 3.41 8.22 -4.29
C GLU A 60 3.31 7.02 -5.25
N PHE A 61 4.23 6.06 -5.13
CA PHE A 61 4.21 4.83 -5.91
C PHE A 61 2.93 4.02 -5.67
N LEU A 62 2.52 3.84 -4.40
CA LEU A 62 1.32 3.08 -4.05
C LEU A 62 0.06 3.79 -4.56
N ASP A 63 -0.03 5.12 -4.47
CA ASP A 63 -1.16 5.84 -5.06
C ASP A 63 -1.21 5.68 -6.58
N GLN A 64 -0.07 5.78 -7.26
CA GLN A 64 -0.01 5.54 -8.72
C GLN A 64 -0.40 4.11 -9.07
N LEU A 65 0.02 3.13 -8.27
CA LEU A 65 -0.39 1.73 -8.42
C LEU A 65 -1.91 1.57 -8.26
N GLY A 66 -2.51 2.25 -7.28
CA GLY A 66 -3.96 2.27 -7.08
C GLY A 66 -4.70 2.81 -8.31
N GLU A 67 -4.22 3.89 -8.89
CA GLU A 67 -4.79 4.45 -10.12
C GLU A 67 -4.66 3.48 -11.31
N GLU A 68 -3.52 2.80 -11.45
CA GLU A 68 -3.30 1.80 -12.48
C GLU A 68 -4.22 0.56 -12.32
N ILE A 69 -4.54 0.17 -11.07
CA ILE A 69 -5.52 -0.88 -10.76
C ILE A 69 -6.93 -0.42 -11.16
N LYS A 70 -7.34 0.81 -10.77
CA LYS A 70 -8.65 1.38 -11.13
C LYS A 70 -8.84 1.44 -12.64
N LYS A 71 -7.81 1.88 -13.39
CA LYS A 71 -7.85 1.97 -14.86
C LYS A 71 -8.06 0.62 -15.53
N ARG A 72 -7.45 -0.45 -15.00
CA ARG A 72 -7.53 -1.79 -15.58
C ARG A 72 -8.85 -2.50 -15.28
N LYS A 73 -9.60 -2.08 -14.25
CA LYS A 73 -10.91 -2.66 -13.87
C LYS A 73 -10.88 -4.19 -13.80
N PHE A 74 -9.84 -4.75 -13.19
CA PHE A 74 -9.75 -6.20 -13.00
C PHE A 74 -10.94 -6.68 -12.17
N ASP A 75 -11.74 -7.59 -12.72
CA ASP A 75 -12.96 -8.12 -12.10
C ASP A 75 -12.75 -9.49 -11.45
N GLY A 76 -11.48 -9.91 -11.31
CA GLY A 76 -11.09 -11.22 -10.78
C GLY A 76 -11.31 -12.39 -11.76
N LYS A 77 -11.86 -12.14 -12.96
CA LYS A 77 -12.15 -13.17 -13.97
C LYS A 77 -11.50 -12.89 -15.33
N LYS A 78 -11.43 -11.62 -15.74
CA LYS A 78 -10.81 -11.19 -16.99
C LYS A 78 -9.36 -10.78 -16.72
N SER A 79 -8.43 -11.51 -17.29
CA SER A 79 -7.01 -11.15 -17.25
C SER A 79 -6.81 -9.71 -17.75
N VAL A 80 -6.23 -8.85 -16.92
CA VAL A 80 -5.80 -7.50 -17.32
C VAL A 80 -4.31 -7.48 -17.59
N ALA A 81 -3.86 -6.54 -18.42
CA ALA A 81 -2.44 -6.38 -18.69
C ALA A 81 -1.65 -6.21 -17.38
N PRO A 82 -0.55 -6.96 -17.16
CA PRO A 82 0.22 -6.88 -15.93
C PRO A 82 0.72 -5.46 -15.72
N ILE A 83 0.68 -5.00 -14.46
CA ILE A 83 1.21 -3.68 -14.09
C ILE A 83 2.73 -3.78 -14.15
N ARG A 84 3.32 -3.18 -15.19
CA ARG A 84 4.78 -3.08 -15.35
C ARG A 84 5.21 -1.73 -14.81
N PHE A 85 5.74 -1.72 -13.59
CA PHE A 85 6.27 -0.52 -12.95
C PHE A 85 7.79 -0.62 -12.90
N SER A 86 8.50 0.39 -13.40
CA SER A 86 9.96 0.49 -13.30
C SER A 86 10.31 1.78 -12.58
N THR A 87 10.88 1.67 -11.38
CA THR A 87 11.42 2.82 -10.66
C THR A 87 12.94 2.69 -10.56
N ALA A 88 13.66 3.62 -11.19
CA ALA A 88 15.09 3.77 -10.96
C ALA A 88 15.29 4.42 -9.56
N SER A 89 15.85 3.66 -8.62
CA SER A 89 16.02 4.13 -7.25
C SER A 89 17.39 3.71 -6.70
N GLY A 90 18.20 4.71 -6.35
CA GLY A 90 19.57 4.58 -5.85
C GLY A 90 19.69 3.69 -4.61
N HIS A 91 20.91 3.30 -4.29
CA HIS A 91 21.29 2.31 -3.27
C HIS A 91 20.59 2.50 -1.90
N GLY A 92 19.99 1.43 -1.32
CA GLY A 92 19.63 1.37 0.12
C GLY A 92 18.17 1.48 0.58
N ILE A 93 17.21 1.80 -0.30
CA ILE A 93 15.82 2.21 0.06
C ILE A 93 14.79 1.07 0.23
N GLY A 94 15.14 -0.04 0.88
CA GLY A 94 14.13 -1.04 1.28
C GLY A 94 13.38 -1.72 0.12
N LYS A 95 14.00 -1.84 -1.07
CA LYS A 95 13.42 -2.43 -2.29
C LYS A 95 12.80 -3.82 -2.08
N SER A 96 13.35 -4.62 -1.17
CA SER A 96 12.86 -5.97 -0.86
C SER A 96 11.48 -5.98 -0.20
N ALA A 97 11.16 -4.95 0.61
CA ALA A 97 9.85 -4.85 1.28
C ALA A 97 8.72 -4.61 0.26
N LEU A 98 8.99 -3.83 -0.79
CA LEU A 98 8.03 -3.59 -1.88
C LEU A 98 7.75 -4.86 -2.70
N VAL A 99 8.76 -5.70 -2.94
CA VAL A 99 8.59 -6.97 -3.67
C VAL A 99 7.73 -7.97 -2.90
N GLY A 100 7.84 -8.01 -1.56
CA GLY A 100 7.02 -8.90 -0.72
C GLY A 100 5.53 -8.51 -0.65
N ILE A 101 5.18 -7.24 -0.88
CA ILE A 101 3.78 -6.75 -0.87
C ILE A 101 3.09 -7.01 -2.22
N ALA A 102 3.85 -7.06 -3.32
CA ALA A 102 3.32 -7.20 -4.68
C ALA A 102 3.15 -8.66 -5.15
N ALA A 103 3.60 -9.64 -4.37
CA ALA A 103 3.45 -11.06 -4.66
C ALA A 103 2.42 -11.68 -3.71
N PRO A 104 1.18 -12.00 -4.17
CA PRO A 104 0.30 -12.91 -3.45
C PRO A 104 0.86 -14.35 -3.44
#